data_AF-A0A1X2G048-F1
#
_entry.id   AF-A0A1X2G048-F1
#
_cell.length_a   1.000
_cell.length_b   1.000
_cell.length_c   1.000
_cell.angle_alpha   90.00
_cell.angle_beta   90.00
_cell.angle_gamma   90.00
#
_symmetry.space_group_name_H-M   'P 1'
#
loop_
_entity.id
_entity.type
_entity.pdbx_description
1 polymer ?
#
loop_
_entity_poly.entity_id
_entity_poly.type
_entity_poly.pdbx_seq_one_letter_code
_entity_poly.pdbx_strand_id
1 'polypeptide(L)'
;MSHYIDIAHASLNKYDEELCGDSVQIIRKKDYVMAVMADGLGSGVKANILSTLTARIVSKMLDMGSELKDVVETVAETLPICKERNIAYSTFTVVSICGNNAHLVEYDNPSVFYFKNGVHKKIDRKCVEIGDKKIFESSFKLDLNDALIVVSDGVIHAGVGGVLNLGWQWDNVKQYLSKVLEAYSDASDICSQLITTCNNLYKNKPGDDTTAIVIKVNESKKVTVMVGPPVLKNMDEWVVKKLMKSEGLKVVCGGTAAKIVSRILNKDVITSTEYVDPDIPPYAHIDGIDLVTEGVLTLRKTVEIFKEYIENSDSNLLRFSRKDAATRLFKILNYATDVNFLVGQAVNSAHQNPDFPSDLRIKVRIVEELISLLKGLNKNVEVNYF
;
A
#
# COMPACT_ATOMS: atom_id res chain seq x y z
N MET A 1 1.68 -12.71 -15.85
CA MET A 1 2.21 -12.29 -14.54
C MET A 1 1.98 -10.79 -14.42
N SER A 2 1.10 -10.36 -13.53
CA SER A 2 0.91 -8.95 -13.22
C SER A 2 1.85 -8.60 -12.06
N HIS A 3 2.69 -7.58 -12.22
CA HIS A 3 3.48 -7.05 -11.12
C HIS A 3 2.56 -6.26 -10.17
N TYR A 4 2.81 -6.35 -8.87
CA TYR A 4 2.21 -5.47 -7.87
C TYR A 4 3.26 -4.47 -7.42
N ILE A 5 2.93 -3.18 -7.52
CA ILE A 5 3.77 -2.10 -7.01
C ILE A 5 3.37 -1.87 -5.55
N ASP A 6 4.22 -2.29 -4.62
CA ASP A 6 4.09 -2.02 -3.19
C ASP A 6 4.76 -0.68 -2.86
N ILE A 7 4.13 0.13 -2.01
CA ILE A 7 4.61 1.48 -1.69
C ILE A 7 4.36 1.78 -0.22
N ALA A 8 5.39 2.30 0.43
CA ALA A 8 5.28 2.87 1.76
C ALA A 8 6.06 4.18 1.83
N HIS A 9 5.66 5.03 2.77
CA HIS A 9 6.40 6.22 3.12
C HIS A 9 6.33 6.43 4.64
N ALA A 10 7.35 7.09 5.18
CA ALA A 10 7.39 7.51 6.57
C ALA A 10 8.27 8.75 6.70
N SER A 11 7.95 9.58 7.71
CA SER A 11 8.61 10.85 7.96
C SER A 11 8.92 11.01 9.45
N LEU A 12 10.00 11.72 9.76
CA LEU A 12 10.31 12.26 11.08
C LEU A 12 10.28 13.77 10.99
N ASN A 13 9.63 14.38 11.97
CA ASN A 13 9.72 15.81 12.15
C ASN A 13 11.06 16.16 12.76
N LYS A 14 11.64 17.28 12.36
CA LYS A 14 12.74 17.90 13.08
C LYS A 14 12.39 18.08 14.56
N TYR A 15 13.38 17.88 15.43
CA TYR A 15 13.24 18.13 16.86
C TYR A 15 12.82 19.57 17.15
N ASP A 16 11.90 19.75 18.10
CA ASP A 16 11.22 21.00 18.46
C ASP A 16 10.24 21.57 17.40
N GLU A 17 9.97 20.87 16.29
CA GLU A 17 8.95 21.26 15.31
C GLU A 17 7.70 20.36 15.38
N GLU A 18 6.52 20.96 15.31
CA GLU A 18 5.24 20.23 15.34
C GLU A 18 4.86 19.64 13.98
N LEU A 19 5.34 20.23 12.88
CA LEU A 19 5.02 19.85 11.51
C LEU A 19 6.29 19.51 10.74
N CYS A 20 6.22 18.43 9.95
CA CYS A 20 7.29 18.06 9.03
C CYS A 20 7.37 19.06 7.87
N GLY A 21 8.56 19.57 7.59
CA GLY A 21 8.88 20.37 6.42
C GLY A 21 8.73 19.62 5.10
N ASP A 22 8.73 18.29 5.13
CA ASP A 22 8.54 17.42 3.96
C ASP A 22 7.06 17.06 3.74
N SER A 23 6.70 16.77 2.49
CA SER A 23 5.36 16.32 2.12
C SER A 23 5.40 15.20 1.08
N VAL A 24 4.56 14.19 1.27
CA VAL A 24 4.38 13.08 0.33
C VAL A 24 2.96 13.08 -0.24
N GLN A 25 2.83 12.85 -1.55
CA GLN A 25 1.56 12.60 -2.22
C GLN A 25 1.66 11.31 -3.05
N ILE A 26 0.72 10.39 -2.83
CA ILE A 26 0.64 9.13 -3.58
C ILE A 26 -0.71 9.06 -4.29
N ILE A 27 -0.68 8.87 -5.60
CA ILE A 27 -1.85 8.64 -6.44
C ILE A 27 -1.77 7.20 -6.95
N ARG A 28 -2.78 6.38 -6.65
CA ARG A 28 -2.90 5.00 -7.15
C ARG A 28 -4.17 4.82 -7.96
N LYS A 29 -4.00 4.31 -9.18
CA LYS A 29 -5.04 3.87 -10.13
C LYS A 29 -4.70 2.44 -10.57
N LYS A 30 -5.59 1.80 -11.33
CA LYS A 30 -5.51 0.36 -11.67
C LYS A 30 -4.14 -0.08 -12.23
N ASP A 31 -3.60 0.69 -13.18
CA ASP A 31 -2.33 0.38 -13.87
C ASP A 31 -1.31 1.53 -13.75
N TYR A 32 -1.57 2.44 -12.82
CA TYR A 32 -0.79 3.67 -12.67
C TYR A 32 -0.59 4.04 -11.21
N VAL A 33 0.65 4.35 -10.86
CA VAL A 33 1.05 4.88 -9.56
C VAL A 33 1.86 6.12 -9.79
N MET A 34 1.65 7.16 -9.01
CA MET A 34 2.57 8.28 -8.86
C MET A 34 2.87 8.49 -7.38
N ALA A 35 4.15 8.63 -7.04
CA ALA A 35 4.60 9.12 -5.75
C ALA A 35 5.37 10.42 -5.94
N VAL A 36 5.02 11.45 -5.19
CA VAL A 36 5.69 12.74 -5.16
C VAL A 36 6.18 12.98 -3.74
N MET A 37 7.47 13.27 -3.59
CA MET A 37 8.06 13.78 -2.35
C MET A 37 8.52 15.20 -2.61
N ALA A 38 8.10 16.15 -1.78
CA ALA A 38 8.60 17.51 -1.79
C ALA A 38 9.21 17.84 -0.43
N ASP A 39 10.32 18.56 -0.45
CA ASP A 39 10.99 19.06 0.75
C ASP A 39 10.98 20.60 0.66
N GLY A 40 10.45 21.21 1.72
CA GLY A 40 10.23 22.64 1.80
C GLY A 40 11.40 23.30 2.49
N LEU A 41 11.90 24.41 1.94
CA LEU A 41 13.09 25.06 2.50
C LEU A 41 12.96 25.39 4.00
N GLY A 42 13.78 24.74 4.82
CA GLY A 42 13.81 24.92 6.27
C GLY A 42 13.04 23.82 7.00
N SER A 43 12.34 24.17 8.07
CA SER A 43 11.54 23.20 8.85
C SER A 43 10.29 23.88 9.42
N GLY A 44 9.38 23.09 9.97
CA GLY A 44 8.18 23.60 10.64
C GLY A 44 7.12 24.14 9.69
N VAL A 45 6.27 25.05 10.19
CA VAL A 45 5.06 25.52 9.48
C VAL A 45 5.35 26.08 8.08
N LYS A 46 6.41 26.90 7.93
CA LYS A 46 6.75 27.52 6.64
C LYS A 46 7.16 26.46 5.61
N ALA A 47 8.05 25.55 5.98
CA ALA A 47 8.50 24.47 5.11
C ALA A 47 7.34 23.53 4.74
N ASN A 48 6.50 23.18 5.72
CA ASN A 48 5.32 22.34 5.51
C ASN A 48 4.35 22.92 4.46
N ILE A 49 4.09 24.24 4.51
CA ILE A 49 3.25 24.91 3.51
C ILE A 49 3.88 24.82 2.11
N LEU A 50 5.19 25.09 2.01
CA LEU A 50 5.92 25.05 0.73
C LEU A 50 5.92 23.64 0.13
N SER A 51 6.25 22.61 0.91
CA SER A 51 6.26 21.23 0.43
C SER A 51 4.86 20.71 0.13
N THR A 52 3.85 21.08 0.93
CA THR A 52 2.46 20.66 0.68
C THR A 52 1.93 21.25 -0.63
N LEU A 53 2.13 22.55 -0.86
CA LEU A 53 1.71 23.19 -2.11
C LEU A 53 2.45 22.58 -3.30
N THR A 54 3.76 22.40 -3.19
CA THR A 54 4.58 21.78 -4.26
C THR A 54 4.09 20.37 -4.58
N ALA A 55 3.99 19.49 -3.59
CA ALA A 55 3.56 18.11 -3.79
C ALA A 55 2.14 18.04 -4.39
N ARG A 56 1.22 18.93 -3.98
CA ARG A 56 -0.15 18.97 -4.51
C ARG A 56 -0.21 19.50 -5.95
N ILE A 57 0.47 20.60 -6.26
CA ILE A 57 0.51 21.16 -7.62
C ILE A 57 1.12 20.14 -8.57
N VAL A 58 2.31 19.62 -8.23
CA VAL A 58 3.05 18.65 -9.04
C VAL A 58 2.21 17.40 -9.27
N SER A 59 1.69 16.78 -8.20
CA SER A 59 0.91 15.54 -8.34
C SER A 59 -0.36 15.73 -9.14
N LYS A 60 -1.11 16.83 -8.94
CA LYS A 60 -2.38 17.06 -9.65
C LYS A 60 -2.19 17.40 -11.11
N MET A 61 -1.27 18.30 -11.44
CA MET A 61 -1.06 18.70 -12.83
C MET A 61 -0.50 17.55 -13.66
N LEU A 62 0.48 16.80 -13.14
CA LEU A 62 0.99 15.62 -13.82
C LEU A 62 -0.06 14.52 -13.97
N ASP A 63 -0.92 14.31 -12.96
CA ASP A 63 -2.03 13.34 -13.06
C ASP A 63 -3.10 13.75 -14.10
N MET A 64 -3.21 15.06 -14.38
CA MET A 64 -4.06 15.60 -15.45
C MET A 64 -3.39 15.62 -16.83
N GLY A 65 -2.12 15.20 -16.92
CA GLY A 65 -1.37 15.15 -18.17
C GLY A 65 -0.73 16.48 -18.59
N SER A 66 -0.56 17.44 -17.68
CA SER A 66 0.21 18.67 -17.95
C SER A 66 1.67 18.34 -18.22
N GLU A 67 2.32 19.15 -19.06
CA GLU A 67 3.75 19.02 -19.32
C GLU A 67 4.57 19.46 -18.12
N LEU A 68 5.71 18.82 -17.89
CA LEU A 68 6.60 19.11 -16.76
C LEU A 68 6.99 20.60 -16.70
N LYS A 69 7.17 21.24 -17.85
CA LYS A 69 7.48 22.67 -17.95
C LYS A 69 6.41 23.53 -17.29
N ASP A 70 5.15 23.33 -17.65
CA ASP A 70 4.02 24.08 -17.11
C ASP A 70 3.86 23.85 -15.60
N VAL A 71 4.14 22.62 -15.14
CA VAL A 71 4.12 22.27 -13.71
C VAL A 71 5.17 23.08 -12.95
N VAL A 72 6.41 23.11 -13.45
CA VAL A 72 7.53 23.79 -12.81
C VAL A 72 7.35 25.30 -12.78
N GLU A 73 6.80 25.87 -13.86
CA GLU A 73 6.43 27.29 -13.94
C GLU A 73 5.32 27.62 -12.93
N THR A 74 4.26 26.81 -12.88
CA THR A 74 3.15 27.00 -11.92
C THR A 74 3.62 26.94 -10.46
N VAL A 75 4.50 25.99 -10.12
CA VAL A 75 5.11 25.92 -8.79
C VAL A 75 5.91 27.19 -8.50
N ALA A 76 6.71 27.67 -9.46
CA ALA A 76 7.51 28.89 -9.30
C ALA A 76 6.63 30.12 -8.99
N GLU A 77 5.52 30.27 -9.70
CA GLU A 77 4.62 31.41 -9.59
C GLU A 77 3.73 31.36 -8.35
N THR A 78 3.40 30.14 -7.89
CA THR A 78 2.47 29.94 -6.77
C THR A 78 3.15 29.99 -5.40
N LEU A 79 4.42 29.54 -5.30
CA LEU A 79 5.07 29.43 -4.00
C LEU A 79 5.38 30.82 -3.40
N PRO A 80 5.06 31.03 -2.11
CA PRO A 80 5.35 32.30 -1.43
C PRO A 80 6.87 32.50 -1.29
N ILE A 81 7.34 33.70 -1.65
CA ILE A 81 8.75 34.09 -1.51
C ILE A 81 9.10 34.24 -0.02
N CYS A 82 10.11 33.50 0.44
CA CYS A 82 10.62 33.65 1.80
C CYS A 82 11.26 35.03 1.95
N LYS A 83 10.69 35.92 2.78
CA LYS A 83 11.16 37.31 2.95
C LYS A 83 12.60 37.43 3.45
N GLU A 84 13.09 36.44 4.21
CA GLU A 84 14.44 36.45 4.78
C GLU A 84 15.51 36.04 3.77
N ARG A 85 15.20 35.04 2.92
CA ARG A 85 16.14 34.48 1.94
C ARG A 85 15.88 34.98 0.52
N ASN A 86 14.78 35.70 0.31
CA ASN A 86 14.24 36.15 -0.96
C ASN A 86 14.07 35.05 -2.02
N ILE A 87 13.80 33.82 -1.59
CA ILE A 87 13.60 32.65 -2.46
C ILE A 87 12.36 31.88 -1.99
N ALA A 88 11.44 31.58 -2.92
CA ALA A 88 10.41 30.56 -2.72
C ALA A 88 10.98 29.23 -3.21
N TYR A 89 11.36 28.33 -2.30
CA TYR A 89 12.08 27.11 -2.68
C TYR A 89 11.47 25.86 -2.05
N SER A 90 11.16 24.89 -2.90
CA SER A 90 10.87 23.52 -2.50
C SER A 90 11.39 22.59 -3.57
N THR A 91 12.16 21.60 -3.15
CA THR A 91 12.64 20.52 -4.01
C THR A 91 11.51 19.51 -4.21
N PHE A 92 11.62 18.68 -5.25
CA PHE A 92 10.71 17.55 -5.38
C PHE A 92 11.30 16.40 -6.19
N THR A 93 10.79 15.20 -5.92
CA THR A 93 11.03 13.99 -6.70
C THR A 93 9.70 13.36 -7.05
N VAL A 94 9.50 13.04 -8.32
CA VAL A 94 8.32 12.32 -8.82
C VAL A 94 8.73 10.96 -9.35
N VAL A 95 8.07 9.91 -8.88
CA VAL A 95 8.16 8.57 -9.47
C VAL A 95 6.78 8.19 -9.99
N SER A 96 6.64 8.10 -11.30
CA SER A 96 5.41 7.65 -11.97
C SER A 96 5.64 6.28 -12.60
N ILE A 97 4.76 5.32 -12.34
CA ILE A 97 4.85 3.96 -12.84
C ILE A 97 3.56 3.60 -13.56
N CYS A 98 3.66 3.31 -14.86
CA CYS A 98 2.55 2.84 -15.69
C CYS A 98 2.88 1.44 -16.24
N GLY A 99 2.17 0.42 -15.74
CA GLY A 99 2.58 -0.98 -15.90
C GLY A 99 3.98 -1.21 -15.31
N ASN A 100 4.97 -1.47 -16.17
CA ASN A 100 6.38 -1.63 -15.76
C ASN A 100 7.26 -0.42 -16.10
N ASN A 101 6.71 0.60 -16.77
CA ASN A 101 7.49 1.75 -17.19
C ASN A 101 7.52 2.75 -16.04
N ALA A 102 8.71 3.03 -15.52
CA ALA A 102 8.95 4.07 -14.54
C ALA A 102 9.46 5.34 -15.24
N HIS A 103 8.88 6.48 -14.87
CA HIS A 103 9.33 7.82 -15.21
C HIS A 103 9.70 8.52 -13.90
N LEU A 104 10.94 9.02 -13.84
CA LEU A 104 11.52 9.67 -12.68
C LEU A 104 11.82 11.12 -13.04
N VAL A 105 11.38 12.04 -12.19
CA VAL A 105 11.72 13.47 -12.25
C VAL A 105 12.36 13.86 -10.93
N GLU A 106 13.55 14.45 -10.97
CA GLU A 106 14.30 14.89 -9.80
C GLU A 106 14.63 16.38 -9.93
N TYR A 107 14.20 17.17 -8.95
CA TYR A 107 14.53 18.57 -8.79
C TYR A 107 15.12 18.79 -7.40
N ASP A 108 16.44 18.95 -7.35
CA ASP A 108 17.28 19.27 -6.18
C ASP A 108 17.22 18.36 -4.94
N ASN A 109 16.33 17.38 -4.89
CA ASN A 109 16.39 16.31 -3.89
C ASN A 109 17.60 15.39 -4.09
N PRO A 110 17.99 14.65 -3.03
CA PRO A 110 18.93 13.55 -3.17
C PRO A 110 18.53 12.57 -4.27
N SER A 111 19.55 11.98 -4.85
CA SER A 111 19.42 10.99 -5.92
C SER A 111 18.68 9.74 -5.46
N VAL A 112 17.66 9.32 -6.20
CA VAL A 112 16.92 8.07 -5.94
C VAL A 112 17.86 6.86 -5.96
N PHE A 113 17.72 6.00 -4.95
CA PHE A 113 18.41 4.70 -4.95
C PHE A 113 17.59 3.71 -5.77
N TYR A 114 18.20 3.15 -6.82
CA TYR A 114 17.61 2.08 -7.61
C TYR A 114 18.35 0.77 -7.35
N PHE A 115 17.59 -0.24 -6.95
CA PHE A 115 18.07 -1.61 -6.79
C PHE A 115 17.37 -2.50 -7.80
N LYS A 116 18.17 -3.09 -8.69
CA LYS A 116 17.70 -4.09 -9.64
C LYS A 116 17.97 -5.48 -9.06
N ASN A 117 16.91 -6.20 -8.69
CA ASN A 117 16.99 -7.49 -8.00
C ASN A 117 18.01 -7.48 -6.83
N GLY A 118 17.88 -6.51 -5.92
CA GLY A 118 18.75 -6.35 -4.74
C GLY A 118 20.13 -5.72 -5.01
N VAL A 119 20.53 -5.52 -6.26
CA VAL A 119 21.82 -4.91 -6.61
C VAL A 119 21.63 -3.46 -7.03
N HIS A 120 22.34 -2.55 -6.36
CA HIS A 120 22.29 -1.13 -6.71
C HIS A 120 22.70 -0.88 -8.17
N LYS A 121 21.92 -0.07 -8.88
CA LYS A 121 22.18 0.37 -10.26
C LYS A 121 22.10 1.89 -10.36
N LYS A 122 22.97 2.47 -11.18
CA LYS A 122 22.88 3.89 -11.53
C LYS A 122 21.72 4.08 -12.50
N ILE A 123 21.03 5.19 -12.37
CA ILE A 123 19.99 5.64 -13.30
C ILE A 123 20.64 6.62 -14.27
N ASP A 124 20.44 6.40 -15.57
CA ASP A 124 20.87 7.34 -16.60
C ASP A 124 19.92 8.54 -16.63
N ARG A 125 20.46 9.72 -16.37
CA ARG A 125 19.71 10.97 -16.24
C ARG A 125 19.89 11.87 -17.44
N LYS A 126 18.78 12.42 -17.92
CA LYS A 126 18.78 13.52 -18.87
C LYS A 126 18.51 14.82 -18.10
N CYS A 127 19.43 15.78 -18.20
CA CYS A 127 19.20 17.12 -17.66
C CYS A 127 18.32 17.91 -18.63
N VAL A 128 17.30 18.56 -18.08
CA VAL A 128 16.38 19.47 -18.78
C VAL A 128 16.42 20.80 -18.02
N GLU A 129 16.71 21.87 -18.74
CA GLU A 129 16.69 23.23 -18.18
C GLU A 129 15.32 23.86 -18.44
N ILE A 130 14.63 24.26 -17.36
CA ILE A 130 13.35 24.95 -17.40
C ILE A 130 13.52 26.27 -16.66
N GLY A 131 13.64 27.36 -17.42
CA GLY A 131 14.04 28.66 -16.86
C GLY A 131 15.49 28.61 -16.35
N ASP A 132 15.67 28.93 -15.06
CA ASP A 132 16.94 28.84 -14.33
C ASP A 132 17.12 27.51 -13.55
N LYS A 133 16.13 26.60 -13.64
CA LYS A 133 16.09 25.35 -12.88
C LYS A 133 16.65 24.19 -13.70
N LYS A 134 17.43 23.34 -13.04
CA LYS A 134 17.95 22.09 -13.61
C LYS A 134 17.14 20.92 -13.07
N ILE A 135 16.47 20.21 -13.97
CA ILE A 135 15.65 19.06 -13.63
C ILE A 135 16.24 17.83 -14.32
N PHE A 136 16.26 16.70 -13.62
CA PHE A 136 16.70 15.43 -14.19
C PHE A 136 15.51 14.54 -14.47
N GLU A 137 15.37 14.10 -15.71
CA GLU A 137 14.39 13.12 -16.14
C GLU A 137 15.06 11.79 -16.48
N SER A 138 14.41 10.69 -16.09
CA SER A 138 14.84 9.35 -16.44
C SER A 138 13.64 8.48 -16.77
N SER A 139 13.79 7.54 -17.70
CA SER A 139 12.75 6.57 -18.06
C SER A 139 13.36 5.19 -18.20
N PHE A 140 12.80 4.21 -17.50
CA PHE A 140 13.31 2.85 -17.50
C PHE A 140 12.20 1.85 -17.19
N LYS A 141 12.48 0.56 -17.39
CA LYS A 141 11.56 -0.51 -17.04
C LYS A 141 11.97 -1.14 -15.72
N LEU A 142 10.98 -1.32 -14.85
CA LEU A 142 11.11 -2.07 -13.62
C LEU A 142 10.83 -3.56 -13.89
N ASP A 143 11.65 -4.41 -13.29
CA ASP A 143 11.46 -5.85 -13.27
C ASP A 143 10.99 -6.32 -11.88
N LEU A 144 10.54 -7.57 -11.80
CA LEU A 144 10.22 -8.18 -10.52
C LEU A 144 11.42 -8.09 -9.56
N ASN A 145 11.13 -7.81 -8.30
CA ASN A 145 12.08 -7.58 -7.22
C ASN A 145 12.88 -6.27 -7.29
N ASP A 146 12.61 -5.39 -8.25
CA ASP A 146 13.21 -4.06 -8.26
C ASP A 146 12.69 -3.20 -7.11
N ALA A 147 13.52 -2.27 -6.64
CA ALA A 147 13.18 -1.30 -5.61
C ALA A 147 13.66 0.11 -5.99
N LEU A 148 12.82 1.11 -5.75
CA LEU A 148 13.17 2.53 -5.81
C LEU A 148 12.98 3.13 -4.42
N ILE A 149 14.00 3.81 -3.91
CA ILE A 149 13.95 4.48 -2.62
C ILE A 149 14.23 5.96 -2.84
N VAL A 150 13.22 6.78 -2.59
CA VAL A 150 13.28 8.25 -2.62
C VAL A 150 13.49 8.72 -1.18
N VAL A 151 14.39 9.68 -0.96
CA VAL A 151 14.70 10.20 0.36
C VAL A 151 14.91 11.71 0.33
N SER A 152 14.48 12.42 1.38
CA SER A 152 14.90 13.81 1.61
C SER A 152 16.35 13.86 2.09
N ASP A 153 16.94 15.05 2.10
CA ASP A 153 18.31 15.26 2.54
C ASP A 153 18.49 14.93 4.03
N GLY A 154 17.45 15.01 4.86
CA GLY A 154 17.44 14.55 6.24
C GLY A 154 17.84 13.08 6.43
N VAL A 155 17.64 12.21 5.44
CA VAL A 155 18.18 10.84 5.48
C VAL A 155 19.70 10.85 5.26
N ILE A 156 20.17 11.61 4.27
CA ILE A 156 21.59 11.70 3.92
C ILE A 156 22.38 12.39 5.04
N HIS A 157 21.77 13.35 5.72
CA HIS A 157 22.33 14.12 6.82
C HIS A 157 22.03 13.51 8.20
N ALA A 158 21.47 12.30 8.25
CA ALA A 158 21.19 11.64 9.53
C ALA A 158 22.47 11.52 10.38
N GLY A 159 22.39 12.02 11.62
CA GLY A 159 23.48 12.01 12.59
C GLY A 159 24.55 13.11 12.43
N VAL A 160 24.41 14.06 11.49
CA VAL A 160 25.31 15.23 11.37
C VAL A 160 25.42 15.96 12.71
N GLY A 161 26.64 16.30 13.12
CA GLY A 161 26.90 17.09 14.34
C GLY A 161 26.60 16.33 15.65
N GLY A 162 26.22 15.06 15.56
CA GLY A 162 25.89 14.20 16.69
C GLY A 162 26.74 12.94 16.70
N VAL A 163 26.22 11.86 16.11
CA VAL A 163 26.92 10.55 16.02
C VAL A 163 27.96 10.54 14.91
N LEU A 164 27.74 11.32 13.84
CA LEU A 164 28.55 11.34 12.63
C LEU A 164 29.00 12.77 12.30
N ASN A 165 30.27 12.92 11.89
CA ASN A 165 30.82 14.24 11.58
C ASN A 165 30.26 14.84 10.27
N LEU A 166 29.95 13.98 9.29
CA LEU A 166 29.52 14.39 7.94
C LEU A 166 28.11 13.87 7.59
N GLY A 167 27.36 13.39 8.60
CA GLY A 167 26.08 12.70 8.39
C GLY A 167 26.23 11.28 7.91
N TRP A 168 25.11 10.67 7.52
CA TRP A 168 25.08 9.29 7.07
C TRP A 168 25.76 9.14 5.72
N GLN A 169 25.60 10.11 4.81
CA GLN A 169 26.16 10.12 3.45
C GLN A 169 25.53 9.07 2.53
N TRP A 170 25.37 9.46 1.27
CA TRP A 170 24.64 8.68 0.26
C TRP A 170 25.21 7.25 0.09
N ASP A 171 26.53 7.09 0.07
CA ASP A 171 27.16 5.77 -0.10
C ASP A 171 26.91 4.82 1.08
N ASN A 172 26.83 5.33 2.32
CA ASN A 172 26.55 4.49 3.48
C ASN A 172 25.07 4.12 3.56
N VAL A 173 24.17 5.04 3.19
CA VAL A 173 22.73 4.76 3.05
C VAL A 173 22.52 3.66 2.01
N LYS A 174 23.18 3.75 0.84
CA LYS A 174 23.15 2.70 -0.19
C LYS A 174 23.59 1.34 0.34
N GLN A 175 24.71 1.28 1.07
CA GLN A 175 25.22 0.02 1.65
C GLN A 175 24.25 -0.55 2.68
N TYR A 176 23.64 0.31 3.50
CA TYR A 176 22.62 -0.09 4.46
C TYR A 176 21.38 -0.65 3.75
N LEU A 177 20.82 0.07 2.78
CA LEU A 177 19.66 -0.37 2.00
C LEU A 177 19.88 -1.70 1.30
N SER A 178 21.09 -1.96 0.80
CA SER A 178 21.44 -3.26 0.21
C SER A 178 21.18 -4.42 1.17
N LYS A 179 21.54 -4.27 2.46
CA LYS A 179 21.33 -5.29 3.50
C LYS A 179 19.86 -5.38 3.93
N VAL A 180 19.18 -4.25 4.02
CA VAL A 180 17.74 -4.23 4.36
C VAL A 180 16.92 -4.95 3.29
N LEU A 181 17.24 -4.74 2.02
CA LEU A 181 16.56 -5.39 0.90
C LEU A 181 16.81 -6.90 0.80
N GLU A 182 17.87 -7.42 1.42
CA GLU A 182 18.09 -8.87 1.56
C GLU A 182 17.19 -9.48 2.65
N ALA A 183 16.88 -8.72 3.70
CA ALA A 183 16.11 -9.20 4.85
C ALA A 183 14.60 -8.98 4.70
N TYR A 184 14.18 -7.94 3.98
CA TYR A 184 12.78 -7.52 3.90
C TYR A 184 12.31 -7.38 2.45
N SER A 185 11.09 -7.84 2.18
CA SER A 185 10.45 -7.76 0.85
C SER A 185 9.32 -6.74 0.78
N ASP A 186 8.75 -6.36 1.92
CA ASP A 186 7.62 -5.43 1.99
C ASP A 186 8.13 -3.99 2.10
N ALA A 187 7.53 -3.08 1.32
CA ALA A 187 7.96 -1.68 1.26
C ALA A 187 7.83 -0.99 2.62
N SER A 188 6.81 -1.34 3.41
CA SER A 188 6.58 -0.80 4.76
C SER A 188 7.71 -1.15 5.72
N ASP A 189 8.20 -2.38 5.70
CA ASP A 189 9.26 -2.83 6.60
C ASP A 189 10.58 -2.15 6.23
N ILE A 190 10.91 -2.10 4.94
CA ILE A 190 12.11 -1.41 4.44
C ILE A 190 12.07 0.07 4.85
N CYS A 191 10.92 0.73 4.67
CA CYS A 191 10.73 2.13 4.99
C CYS A 191 10.86 2.39 6.50
N SER A 192 10.21 1.57 7.32
CA SER A 192 10.31 1.63 8.79
C SER A 192 11.74 1.43 9.26
N GLN A 193 12.44 0.41 8.76
CA GLN A 193 13.84 0.16 9.13
C GLN A 193 14.76 1.33 8.75
N LEU A 194 14.55 1.96 7.60
CA LEU A 194 15.32 3.14 7.19
C LEU A 194 15.06 4.32 8.14
N ILE A 195 13.80 4.66 8.38
CA ILE A 195 13.41 5.80 9.23
C ILE A 195 13.79 5.59 10.70
N THR A 196 13.59 4.39 11.25
CA THR A 196 14.05 4.05 12.61
C THR A 196 15.56 4.21 12.73
N THR A 197 16.32 3.81 11.69
CA THR A 197 17.78 3.99 11.69
C THR A 197 18.16 5.46 11.65
N CYS A 198 17.50 6.28 10.82
CA CYS A 198 17.69 7.74 10.85
C CYS A 198 17.44 8.31 12.26
N ASN A 199 16.31 7.95 12.88
CA ASN A 199 15.96 8.43 14.22
C ASN A 199 17.01 8.02 15.27
N ASN A 200 17.54 6.79 15.16
CA ASN A 200 18.61 6.30 16.02
C ASN A 200 19.92 7.09 15.82
N LEU A 201 20.30 7.39 14.57
CA LEU A 201 21.46 8.22 14.25
C LEU A 201 21.30 9.65 14.81
N TYR A 202 20.07 10.15 14.84
CA TYR A 202 19.68 11.40 15.49
C TYR A 202 19.53 11.31 17.01
N LYS A 203 19.75 10.15 17.63
CA LYS A 203 19.53 9.92 19.07
C LYS A 203 18.12 10.31 19.54
N ASN A 204 17.10 10.02 18.72
CA ASN A 204 15.70 10.42 18.93
C ASN A 204 15.46 11.93 18.98
N LYS A 205 16.38 12.71 18.41
CA LYS A 205 16.24 14.17 18.24
C LYS A 205 16.60 14.55 16.81
N PRO A 206 15.69 14.32 15.83
CA PRO A 206 15.96 14.59 14.42
C PRO A 206 16.50 16.01 14.21
N GLY A 207 17.67 16.12 13.59
CA GLY A 207 18.30 17.41 13.31
C GLY A 207 17.63 18.14 12.15
N ASP A 208 16.93 17.39 11.30
CA ASP A 208 16.19 17.87 10.15
C ASP A 208 14.93 17.02 9.94
N ASP A 209 14.02 17.56 9.12
CA ASP A 209 12.89 16.79 8.59
C ASP A 209 13.44 15.63 7.73
N THR A 210 12.92 14.43 7.94
CA THR A 210 13.50 13.22 7.34
C THR A 210 12.41 12.32 6.79
N THR A 211 12.34 12.20 5.47
CA THR A 211 11.30 11.46 4.78
C THR A 211 11.89 10.43 3.82
N ALA A 212 11.23 9.28 3.72
CA ALA A 212 11.53 8.28 2.72
C ALA A 212 10.25 7.75 2.08
N ILE A 213 10.35 7.41 0.79
CA ILE A 213 9.37 6.63 0.05
C ILE A 213 10.07 5.38 -0.48
N VAL A 214 9.53 4.21 -0.17
CA VAL A 214 9.98 2.93 -0.73
C VAL A 214 8.93 2.44 -1.71
N ILE A 215 9.37 2.12 -2.92
CA ILE A 215 8.56 1.50 -3.96
C ILE A 215 9.21 0.17 -4.31
N LYS A 216 8.47 -0.93 -4.17
CA LYS A 216 8.96 -2.29 -4.42
C LYS A 216 8.08 -2.99 -5.45
N VAL A 217 8.71 -3.61 -6.44
CA VAL A 217 8.02 -4.45 -7.41
C VAL A 217 7.97 -5.88 -6.89
N ASN A 218 6.77 -6.33 -6.57
CA ASN A 218 6.50 -7.65 -6.00
C ASN A 218 5.57 -8.46 -6.92
N GLU A 219 5.51 -9.77 -6.67
CA GLU A 219 4.56 -10.64 -7.37
C GLU A 219 3.12 -10.32 -6.92
N SER A 220 2.20 -10.24 -7.88
CA SER A 220 0.77 -10.12 -7.57
C SER A 220 0.24 -11.44 -6.99
N LYS A 221 -0.25 -11.37 -5.76
CA LYS A 221 -0.88 -12.46 -5.01
C LYS A 221 -2.39 -12.21 -5.03
N LYS A 222 -3.07 -12.80 -6.02
CA LYS A 222 -4.50 -12.59 -6.26
C LYS A 222 -5.37 -13.50 -5.40
N VAL A 223 -6.44 -12.94 -4.85
CA VAL A 223 -7.47 -13.67 -4.12
C VAL A 223 -8.85 -13.25 -4.61
N THR A 224 -9.73 -14.21 -4.89
CA THR A 224 -11.15 -13.93 -5.14
C THR A 224 -12.01 -14.52 -4.04
N VAL A 225 -12.86 -13.69 -3.44
CA VAL A 225 -13.76 -14.07 -2.34
C VAL A 225 -15.20 -13.97 -2.81
N MET A 226 -15.90 -15.10 -2.87
CA MET A 226 -17.35 -15.13 -3.09
C MET A 226 -18.07 -15.07 -1.73
N VAL A 227 -18.91 -14.05 -1.54
CA VAL A 227 -19.64 -13.85 -0.28
C VAL A 227 -21.14 -13.95 -0.52
N GLY A 228 -21.75 -15.03 -0.04
CA GLY A 228 -23.19 -15.27 -0.16
C GLY A 228 -23.68 -15.56 -1.59
N PRO A 229 -24.96 -15.94 -1.72
CA PRO A 229 -25.58 -16.26 -3.01
C PRO A 229 -26.03 -14.99 -3.77
N PRO A 230 -26.01 -15.00 -5.12
CA PRO A 230 -26.55 -13.90 -5.93
C PRO A 230 -28.07 -13.76 -5.73
N VAL A 231 -28.63 -12.59 -6.05
CA VAL A 231 -30.08 -12.34 -5.91
C VAL A 231 -30.88 -13.24 -6.85
N LEU A 232 -30.42 -13.35 -8.09
CA LEU A 232 -31.08 -14.11 -9.14
C LEU A 232 -30.45 -15.49 -9.27
N LYS A 233 -31.22 -16.56 -9.06
CA LYS A 233 -30.73 -17.95 -9.14
C LYS A 233 -30.12 -18.32 -10.49
N ASN A 234 -30.57 -17.71 -11.58
CA ASN A 234 -29.99 -17.94 -12.91
C ASN A 234 -28.57 -17.36 -13.05
N MET A 235 -28.13 -16.50 -12.14
CA MET A 235 -26.77 -15.99 -12.07
C MET A 235 -25.81 -16.93 -11.35
N ASP A 236 -26.30 -17.96 -10.65
CA ASP A 236 -25.49 -18.92 -9.89
C ASP A 236 -24.32 -19.46 -10.75
N GLU A 237 -24.63 -19.98 -11.95
CA GLU A 237 -23.63 -20.56 -12.84
C GLU A 237 -22.61 -19.54 -13.33
N TRP A 238 -23.07 -18.32 -13.62
CA TRP A 238 -22.20 -17.24 -14.08
C TRP A 238 -21.21 -16.81 -12.99
N VAL A 239 -21.68 -16.63 -11.74
CA VAL A 239 -20.84 -16.20 -10.61
C VAL A 239 -19.81 -17.28 -10.26
N VAL A 240 -20.21 -18.55 -10.24
CA VAL A 240 -19.27 -19.66 -9.99
C VAL A 240 -18.25 -19.78 -11.12
N LYS A 241 -18.65 -19.64 -12.39
CA LYS A 241 -17.70 -19.59 -13.52
C LYS A 241 -16.74 -18.41 -13.39
N LYS A 242 -17.21 -17.24 -12.94
CA LYS A 242 -16.33 -16.08 -12.70
C LYS A 242 -15.31 -16.38 -11.60
N LEU A 243 -15.74 -16.94 -10.46
CA LEU A 243 -14.86 -17.37 -9.37
C LEU A 243 -13.79 -18.37 -9.86
N MET A 244 -14.18 -19.39 -10.63
CA MET A 244 -13.26 -20.42 -11.11
C MET A 244 -12.28 -19.92 -12.16
N LYS A 245 -12.67 -18.92 -12.96
CA LYS A 245 -11.78 -18.26 -13.93
C LYS A 245 -10.81 -17.28 -13.28
N SER A 246 -11.02 -16.88 -12.03
CA SER A 246 -10.09 -16.02 -11.32
C SER A 246 -8.73 -16.69 -11.11
N GLU A 247 -7.67 -15.92 -11.31
CA GLU A 247 -6.31 -16.29 -10.94
C GLU A 247 -6.11 -16.26 -9.41
N GLY A 248 -5.15 -17.05 -8.92
CA GLY A 248 -4.82 -17.12 -7.51
C GLY A 248 -5.85 -17.86 -6.65
N LEU A 249 -5.87 -17.54 -5.36
CA LEU A 249 -6.66 -18.26 -4.36
C LEU A 249 -8.14 -17.91 -4.47
N LYS A 250 -9.00 -18.91 -4.21
CA LYS A 250 -10.46 -18.83 -4.29
C LYS A 250 -11.05 -19.14 -2.92
N VAL A 251 -11.84 -18.22 -2.41
CA VAL A 251 -12.48 -18.33 -1.10
C VAL A 251 -13.99 -18.24 -1.28
N VAL A 252 -14.74 -19.07 -0.56
CA VAL A 252 -16.21 -19.03 -0.50
C VAL A 252 -16.65 -18.82 0.94
N CYS A 253 -17.37 -17.73 1.19
CA CYS A 253 -17.92 -17.39 2.50
C CYS A 253 -19.45 -17.46 2.42
N GLY A 254 -20.07 -18.43 3.09
CA GLY A 254 -21.52 -18.61 3.08
C GLY A 254 -21.92 -20.07 2.87
N GLY A 255 -22.70 -20.66 3.79
CA GLY A 255 -23.23 -22.01 3.61
C GLY A 255 -24.06 -22.18 2.33
N THR A 256 -24.91 -21.20 1.99
CA THR A 256 -25.69 -21.23 0.73
C THR A 256 -24.80 -21.04 -0.49
N ALA A 257 -23.78 -20.18 -0.41
CA ALA A 257 -22.81 -19.99 -1.49
C ALA A 257 -22.00 -21.29 -1.74
N ALA A 258 -21.57 -21.96 -0.66
CA ALA A 258 -20.88 -23.24 -0.73
C ALA A 258 -21.73 -24.33 -1.42
N LYS A 259 -23.03 -24.42 -1.10
CA LYS A 259 -23.97 -25.33 -1.77
C LYS A 259 -24.13 -25.02 -3.26
N ILE A 260 -24.18 -23.75 -3.65
CA ILE A 260 -24.27 -23.34 -5.06
C ILE A 260 -22.99 -23.74 -5.81
N VAL A 261 -21.82 -23.44 -5.24
CA VAL A 261 -20.52 -23.81 -5.80
C VAL A 261 -20.40 -25.32 -5.94
N SER A 262 -20.72 -26.07 -4.87
CA SER A 262 -20.74 -27.53 -4.85
C SER A 262 -21.62 -28.12 -5.96
N ARG A 263 -22.86 -27.64 -6.10
CA ARG A 263 -23.80 -28.09 -7.14
C ARG A 263 -23.26 -27.83 -8.55
N ILE A 264 -22.70 -26.65 -8.81
CA ILE A 264 -22.24 -26.26 -10.15
C ILE A 264 -20.94 -26.97 -10.53
N LEU A 265 -20.04 -27.19 -9.57
CA LEU A 265 -18.79 -27.89 -9.80
C LEU A 265 -18.94 -29.42 -9.72
N ASN A 266 -20.09 -29.92 -9.29
CA ASN A 266 -20.36 -31.32 -8.99
C ASN A 266 -19.32 -31.91 -8.03
N LYS A 267 -19.13 -31.23 -6.89
CA LYS A 267 -18.13 -31.55 -5.87
C LYS A 267 -18.73 -31.41 -4.48
N ASP A 268 -18.41 -32.33 -3.58
CA ASP A 268 -18.98 -32.33 -2.24
C ASP A 268 -18.41 -31.23 -1.34
N VAL A 269 -19.22 -30.78 -0.38
CA VAL A 269 -18.77 -29.90 0.71
C VAL A 269 -18.36 -30.78 1.89
N ILE A 270 -17.07 -30.80 2.22
CA ILE A 270 -16.54 -31.58 3.33
C ILE A 270 -16.26 -30.64 4.50
N THR A 271 -17.10 -30.67 5.53
CA THR A 271 -16.91 -29.86 6.75
C THR A 271 -15.77 -30.41 7.60
N SER A 272 -14.88 -29.55 8.08
CA SER A 272 -13.81 -29.93 8.99
C SER A 272 -14.37 -30.35 10.35
N THR A 273 -13.77 -31.37 10.95
CA THR A 273 -14.03 -31.79 12.34
C THR A 273 -13.21 -30.99 13.35
N GLU A 274 -12.30 -30.10 12.89
CA GLU A 274 -11.47 -29.26 13.76
C GLU A 274 -12.29 -28.09 14.32
N TYR A 275 -12.73 -28.23 15.57
CA TYR A 275 -13.34 -27.14 16.35
C TYR A 275 -12.27 -26.48 17.22
N VAL A 276 -11.68 -25.39 16.70
CA VAL A 276 -10.57 -24.68 17.37
C VAL A 276 -11.05 -23.59 18.31
N ASP A 277 -12.15 -22.92 17.96
CA ASP A 277 -12.74 -21.81 18.72
C ASP A 277 -14.26 -22.02 18.76
N PRO A 278 -14.91 -22.05 19.95
CA PRO A 278 -16.36 -22.26 20.06
C PRO A 278 -17.19 -21.20 19.35
N ASP A 279 -16.69 -19.97 19.23
CA ASP A 279 -17.40 -18.84 18.63
C ASP A 279 -17.19 -18.75 17.10
N ILE A 280 -16.30 -19.58 16.54
CA ILE A 280 -15.99 -19.59 15.11
C ILE A 280 -16.39 -20.94 14.52
N PRO A 281 -17.40 -20.97 13.63
CA PRO A 281 -17.79 -22.20 12.94
C PRO A 281 -16.61 -22.86 12.20
N PRO A 282 -16.61 -24.19 12.07
CA PRO A 282 -15.56 -24.90 11.36
C PRO A 282 -15.55 -24.49 9.88
N TYR A 283 -14.36 -24.50 9.29
CA TYR A 283 -14.23 -24.34 7.84
C TYR A 283 -14.65 -25.62 7.11
N ALA A 284 -14.87 -25.52 5.82
CA ALA A 284 -15.13 -26.64 4.94
C ALA A 284 -14.17 -26.64 3.75
N HIS A 285 -14.18 -27.74 3.01
CA HIS A 285 -13.40 -27.96 1.80
C HIS A 285 -14.32 -28.29 0.63
N ILE A 286 -14.02 -27.72 -0.54
CA ILE A 286 -14.58 -28.08 -1.85
C ILE A 286 -13.41 -28.11 -2.82
N ASP A 287 -13.24 -29.19 -3.58
CA ASP A 287 -12.09 -29.28 -4.48
C ASP A 287 -12.05 -28.11 -5.50
N GLY A 288 -10.91 -27.43 -5.57
CA GLY A 288 -10.75 -26.23 -6.41
C GLY A 288 -11.14 -24.92 -5.72
N ILE A 289 -11.51 -24.94 -4.45
CA ILE A 289 -11.69 -23.78 -3.57
C ILE A 289 -10.70 -23.90 -2.40
N ASP A 290 -9.91 -22.85 -2.14
CA ASP A 290 -8.83 -22.87 -1.16
C ASP A 290 -9.32 -22.73 0.29
N LEU A 291 -10.48 -22.08 0.50
CA LEU A 291 -11.12 -21.97 1.81
C LEU A 291 -12.64 -21.81 1.66
N VAL A 292 -13.41 -22.62 2.37
CA VAL A 292 -14.86 -22.46 2.52
C VAL A 292 -15.19 -22.16 3.98
N THR A 293 -15.99 -21.12 4.23
CA THR A 293 -16.38 -20.68 5.58
C THR A 293 -17.89 -20.53 5.73
N GLU A 294 -18.38 -20.44 6.96
CA GLU A 294 -19.80 -20.26 7.26
C GLU A 294 -20.36 -19.00 6.61
N GLY A 295 -19.61 -17.89 6.64
CA GLY A 295 -20.05 -16.61 6.11
C GLY A 295 -19.88 -15.47 7.10
N VAL A 296 -21.00 -14.97 7.63
CA VAL A 296 -21.06 -13.68 8.33
C VAL A 296 -20.28 -13.70 9.64
N LEU A 297 -20.33 -14.80 10.40
CA LEU A 297 -19.62 -14.90 11.68
C LEU A 297 -18.11 -14.90 11.47
N THR A 298 -17.63 -15.70 10.52
CA THR A 298 -16.20 -15.76 10.16
C THR A 298 -15.69 -14.42 9.64
N LEU A 299 -16.47 -13.73 8.79
CA LEU A 299 -16.11 -12.41 8.26
C LEU A 299 -16.02 -11.36 9.37
N ARG A 300 -16.98 -11.33 10.30
CA ARG A 300 -16.95 -10.41 11.45
C ARG A 300 -15.69 -10.62 12.27
N LYS A 301 -15.36 -11.86 12.61
CA LYS A 301 -14.14 -12.18 13.36
C LYS A 301 -12.87 -11.82 12.60
N THR A 302 -12.86 -12.01 11.28
CA THR A 302 -11.73 -11.61 10.42
C THR A 302 -11.51 -10.09 10.45
N VAL A 303 -12.58 -9.29 10.45
CA VAL A 303 -12.50 -7.83 10.61
C VAL A 303 -11.90 -7.46 11.97
N GLU A 304 -12.30 -8.11 13.06
CA GLU A 304 -11.72 -7.89 14.39
C GLU A 304 -10.21 -8.18 14.40
N ILE A 305 -9.79 -9.29 13.80
CA ILE A 305 -8.37 -9.67 13.66
C ILE A 305 -7.58 -8.61 12.89
N PHE A 306 -8.12 -8.09 11.78
CA PHE A 306 -7.45 -7.02 11.02
C PHE A 306 -7.33 -5.71 11.81
N LYS A 307 -8.34 -5.33 12.59
CA LYS A 307 -8.26 -4.14 13.45
C LYS A 307 -7.17 -4.30 14.50
N GLU A 308 -7.15 -5.44 15.19
CA GLU A 308 -6.11 -5.74 16.18
C GLU A 308 -4.72 -5.73 15.55
N TYR A 309 -4.57 -6.31 14.35
CA TYR A 309 -3.32 -6.32 13.60
C TYR A 309 -2.82 -4.91 13.26
N ILE A 310 -3.72 -4.03 12.79
CA ILE A 310 -3.37 -2.65 12.42
C ILE A 310 -3.00 -1.83 13.67
N GLU A 311 -3.78 -1.97 14.76
CA GLU A 311 -3.54 -1.25 16.02
C GLU A 311 -2.24 -1.69 16.70
N ASN A 312 -1.81 -2.95 16.55
CA ASN A 312 -0.67 -3.53 17.25
C ASN A 312 0.44 -3.96 16.26
N SER A 313 0.88 -3.04 15.41
CA SER A 313 1.89 -3.28 14.36
C SER A 313 3.24 -3.81 14.89
N ASP A 314 3.53 -3.67 16.20
CA ASP A 314 4.73 -4.22 16.88
C ASP A 314 4.52 -5.59 17.55
N SER A 315 3.32 -6.19 17.43
CA SER A 315 2.99 -7.39 18.19
C SER A 315 3.33 -8.69 17.46
N ASN A 316 3.84 -9.64 18.25
CA ASN A 316 4.27 -10.98 17.85
C ASN A 316 3.24 -11.68 16.95
N LEU A 317 3.56 -11.86 15.66
CA LEU A 317 2.73 -12.56 14.65
C LEU A 317 2.26 -13.96 15.10
N LEU A 318 2.92 -14.55 16.10
CA LEU A 318 2.50 -15.78 16.76
C LEU A 318 1.08 -15.70 17.36
N ARG A 319 0.55 -14.51 17.66
CA ARG A 319 -0.84 -14.33 18.12
C ARG A 319 -1.87 -14.74 17.06
N PHE A 320 -1.51 -14.63 15.78
CA PHE A 320 -2.34 -15.05 14.65
C PHE A 320 -1.98 -16.48 14.17
N SER A 321 -1.40 -17.32 15.03
CA SER A 321 -1.03 -18.70 14.69
C SER A 321 -2.21 -19.69 14.75
N ARG A 322 -3.38 -19.27 15.24
CA ARG A 322 -4.58 -20.12 15.32
C ARG A 322 -4.96 -20.71 13.94
N LYS A 323 -5.62 -21.86 14.00
CA LYS A 323 -6.03 -22.66 12.82
C LYS A 323 -7.52 -22.56 12.51
N ASP A 324 -8.26 -21.68 13.19
CA ASP A 324 -9.68 -21.44 12.95
C ASP A 324 -9.93 -20.77 11.58
N ALA A 325 -11.20 -20.78 11.14
CA ALA A 325 -11.60 -20.29 9.83
C ALA A 325 -11.31 -18.80 9.63
N ALA A 326 -11.47 -17.97 10.67
CA ALA A 326 -11.27 -16.52 10.58
C ALA A 326 -9.78 -16.19 10.48
N THR A 327 -8.93 -16.84 11.27
CA THR A 327 -7.47 -16.69 11.19
C THR A 327 -6.92 -17.16 9.84
N ARG A 328 -7.47 -18.23 9.27
CA ARG A 328 -7.11 -18.67 7.89
C ARG A 328 -7.50 -17.63 6.85
N LEU A 329 -8.71 -17.09 6.94
CA LEU A 329 -9.16 -16.04 6.02
C LEU A 329 -8.30 -14.77 6.15
N PHE A 330 -7.99 -14.35 7.37
CA PHE A 330 -7.05 -13.27 7.65
C PHE A 330 -5.70 -13.51 6.97
N LYS A 331 -5.09 -14.69 7.14
CA LYS A 331 -3.80 -15.02 6.52
C LYS A 331 -3.84 -14.94 5.00
N ILE A 332 -4.88 -15.50 4.38
CA ILE A 332 -5.06 -15.45 2.92
C ILE A 332 -5.16 -14.00 2.44
N LEU A 333 -6.00 -13.19 3.09
CA LEU A 333 -6.22 -11.79 2.70
C LEU A 333 -5.02 -10.89 3.03
N ASN A 334 -4.32 -11.16 4.14
CA ASN A 334 -3.12 -10.42 4.53
C ASN A 334 -1.95 -10.71 3.58
N TYR A 335 -1.85 -11.94 3.07
CA TYR A 335 -0.87 -12.29 2.04
C TYR A 335 -1.22 -11.72 0.65
N ALA A 336 -2.49 -11.44 0.38
CA ALA A 336 -2.95 -10.97 -0.93
C ALA A 336 -2.49 -9.55 -1.25
N THR A 337 -2.13 -9.28 -2.50
CA THR A 337 -1.93 -7.92 -3.03
C THR A 337 -3.19 -7.40 -3.71
N ASP A 338 -3.94 -8.30 -4.35
CA ASP A 338 -5.14 -8.01 -5.13
C ASP A 338 -6.29 -8.88 -4.63
N VAL A 339 -7.39 -8.25 -4.20
CA VAL A 339 -8.57 -8.94 -3.67
C VAL A 339 -9.79 -8.56 -4.47
N ASN A 340 -10.44 -9.56 -5.08
CA ASN A 340 -11.69 -9.38 -5.80
C ASN A 340 -12.85 -9.97 -4.99
N PHE A 341 -13.85 -9.16 -4.67
CA PHE A 341 -15.04 -9.59 -3.95
C PHE A 341 -16.21 -9.80 -4.93
N LEU A 342 -16.79 -11.01 -4.92
CA LEU A 342 -18.04 -11.34 -5.59
C LEU A 342 -19.14 -11.42 -4.53
N VAL A 343 -19.88 -10.33 -4.34
CA VAL A 343 -20.82 -10.18 -3.21
C VAL A 343 -22.25 -10.43 -3.67
N GLY A 344 -22.79 -11.57 -3.27
CA GLY A 344 -24.20 -11.89 -3.51
C GLY A 344 -25.13 -11.14 -2.57
N GLN A 345 -26.22 -10.56 -3.09
CA GLN A 345 -27.18 -9.74 -2.34
C GLN A 345 -28.49 -10.46 -1.99
N ALA A 346 -28.58 -11.77 -2.20
CA ALA A 346 -29.77 -12.50 -1.76
C ALA A 346 -29.95 -12.43 -0.23
N VAL A 347 -31.22 -12.27 0.17
CA VAL A 347 -31.66 -12.29 1.57
C VAL A 347 -31.80 -13.74 2.01
N ASN A 348 -31.23 -14.08 3.16
CA ASN A 348 -31.34 -15.42 3.71
C ASN A 348 -32.70 -15.58 4.42
N SER A 349 -33.54 -16.50 3.97
CA SER A 349 -34.86 -16.75 4.56
C SER A 349 -34.82 -17.51 5.89
N ALA A 350 -33.68 -18.13 6.23
CA ALA A 350 -33.52 -18.98 7.42
C ALA A 350 -33.20 -18.22 8.73
N HIS A 351 -32.95 -16.90 8.67
CA HIS A 351 -32.57 -16.07 9.82
C HIS A 351 -33.48 -14.83 9.98
N GLN A 352 -34.76 -14.94 9.65
CA GLN A 352 -35.76 -13.91 9.96
C GLN A 352 -36.08 -13.88 11.47
N ASN A 353 -35.12 -13.49 12.30
CA ASN A 353 -35.37 -13.15 13.69
C ASN A 353 -35.83 -11.68 13.75
N PRO A 354 -37.05 -11.36 14.23
CA PRO A 354 -37.58 -10.00 14.25
C PRO A 354 -36.71 -8.98 15.02
N ASP A 355 -35.87 -9.46 15.94
CA ASP A 355 -34.95 -8.63 16.75
C ASP A 355 -33.59 -8.34 16.07
N PHE A 356 -33.32 -8.91 14.89
CA PHE A 356 -32.08 -8.67 14.14
C PHE A 356 -32.32 -7.68 12.99
N PRO A 357 -31.53 -6.59 12.87
CA PRO A 357 -31.62 -5.72 11.72
C PRO A 357 -31.27 -6.52 10.46
N SER A 358 -32.20 -6.58 9.50
CA SER A 358 -32.16 -7.37 8.26
C SER A 358 -30.76 -7.86 7.86
N ASP A 359 -30.47 -9.15 8.02
CA ASP A 359 -29.13 -9.78 7.88
C ASP A 359 -28.34 -9.37 6.62
N LEU A 360 -29.05 -9.01 5.55
CA LEU A 360 -28.44 -8.50 4.32
C LEU A 360 -27.62 -7.23 4.56
N ARG A 361 -28.13 -6.28 5.36
CA ARG A 361 -27.43 -5.04 5.72
C ARG A 361 -26.19 -5.33 6.54
N ILE A 362 -26.25 -6.32 7.43
CA ILE A 362 -25.11 -6.73 8.27
C ILE A 362 -23.99 -7.31 7.40
N LYS A 363 -24.31 -8.23 6.49
CA LYS A 363 -23.34 -8.83 5.57
C LYS A 363 -22.62 -7.78 4.71
N VAL A 364 -23.37 -6.90 4.05
CA VAL A 364 -22.79 -5.86 3.18
C VAL A 364 -21.89 -4.93 3.99
N ARG A 365 -22.35 -4.47 5.16
CA ARG A 365 -21.57 -3.60 6.05
C ARG A 365 -20.24 -4.24 6.48
N ILE A 366 -20.24 -5.52 6.85
CA ILE A 366 -19.01 -6.23 7.25
C ILE A 366 -18.04 -6.34 6.06
N VAL A 367 -18.55 -6.61 4.86
CA VAL A 367 -17.71 -6.67 3.65
C VAL A 367 -17.14 -5.30 3.33
N GLU A 368 -17.92 -4.22 3.39
CA GLU A 368 -17.45 -2.85 3.19
C GLU A 368 -16.38 -2.44 4.21
N GLU A 369 -16.56 -2.83 5.48
CA GLU A 369 -15.58 -2.60 6.54
C GLU A 369 -14.27 -3.36 6.26
N LEU A 370 -14.35 -4.63 5.87
CA LEU A 370 -13.18 -5.42 5.46
C LEU A 370 -12.47 -4.81 4.24
N ILE A 371 -13.23 -4.36 3.23
CA ILE A 371 -12.69 -3.67 2.05
C ILE A 371 -11.93 -2.41 2.47
N SER A 372 -12.48 -1.63 3.41
CA SER A 372 -11.84 -0.42 3.92
C SER A 372 -10.49 -0.73 4.60
N LEU A 373 -10.46 -1.76 5.46
CA LEU A 373 -9.23 -2.20 6.14
C LEU A 373 -8.17 -2.68 5.13
N LEU A 374 -8.56 -3.49 4.14
CA LEU A 374 -7.65 -3.99 3.10
C LEU A 374 -7.08 -2.84 2.25
N LYS A 375 -7.89 -1.83 1.91
CA LYS A 375 -7.43 -0.62 1.20
C LYS A 375 -6.48 0.21 2.07
N GLY A 376 -6.74 0.30 3.38
CA GLY A 376 -5.83 0.93 4.33
C GLY A 376 -4.47 0.24 4.43
N LEU A 377 -4.42 -1.07 4.17
CA LEU A 377 -3.19 -1.87 4.02
C LEU A 377 -2.63 -1.85 2.59
N ASN A 378 -2.95 -0.84 1.79
CA ASN A 378 -2.48 -0.64 0.41
C ASN A 378 -2.82 -1.76 -0.61
N LYS A 379 -3.79 -2.64 -0.32
CA LYS A 379 -4.20 -3.70 -1.25
C LYS A 379 -5.10 -3.17 -2.36
N ASN A 380 -4.98 -3.74 -3.55
CA ASN A 380 -5.88 -3.46 -4.67
C ASN A 380 -7.18 -4.23 -4.45
N VAL A 381 -8.30 -3.53 -4.24
CA VAL A 381 -9.60 -4.19 -3.96
C VAL A 381 -10.65 -3.84 -5.01
N GLU A 382 -11.18 -4.86 -5.68
CA GLU A 382 -12.32 -4.77 -6.58
C GLU A 382 -13.55 -5.43 -5.95
N VAL A 383 -14.74 -4.87 -6.18
CA VAL A 383 -16.01 -5.45 -5.71
C VAL A 383 -17.02 -5.50 -6.86
N ASN A 384 -17.69 -6.64 -7.01
CA ASN A 384 -18.83 -6.81 -7.90
C ASN A 384 -20.02 -7.38 -7.11
N TYR A 385 -21.19 -6.77 -7.27
CA TYR A 385 -22.43 -7.18 -6.60
C TYR A 385 -23.31 -8.01 -7.54
N PHE A 386 -23.96 -9.05 -7.00
CA PHE A 386 -24.77 -10.03 -7.76
C PHE A 386 -26.09 -10.42 -7.08
#